data_AF-D5P9Q3-F1
#
_entry.id   AF-D5P9Q3-F1
#
_cell.length_a   1.000
_cell.length_b   1.000
_cell.length_c   1.000
_cell.angle_alpha   90.00
_cell.angle_beta   90.00
_cell.angle_gamma   90.00
#
_symmetry.space_group_name_H-M   'P 1'
#
loop_
_entity.id
_entity.type
_entity.pdbx_description
1 polymer ?
#
loop_
_entity_poly.entity_id
_entity_poly.type
_entity_poly.pdbx_seq_one_letter_code
_entity_poly.pdbx_strand_id
1 'polypeptide(L)' 'MDQQVNIDPPPAPEDARQATEEQRRLQEQLEHQDDDPDAPGLHQSRRDLPDESTR' A
#
# COMPACT_ATOMS: atom_id res chain seq x y z
N MET A 1 14.45 49.96 -15.02
CA MET A 1 13.10 49.47 -15.39
C MET A 1 13.12 47.99 -15.13
N ASP A 2 12.85 47.64 -13.89
CA ASP A 2 13.15 46.36 -13.28
C ASP A 2 11.78 45.71 -13.12
N GLN A 3 11.41 44.88 -14.10
CA GLN A 3 10.12 44.19 -14.06
C GLN A 3 10.19 43.11 -12.97
N GLN A 4 9.69 43.46 -11.79
CA GLN A 4 9.36 42.49 -10.75
C GLN A 4 8.20 41.64 -11.26
N VAL A 5 8.57 40.47 -11.79
CA VAL A 5 7.60 39.45 -12.18
C VAL A 5 7.10 38.82 -10.88
N ASN A 6 5.91 39.21 -10.43
CA ASN A 6 5.19 38.50 -9.39
C ASN A 6 4.78 37.14 -9.96
N ILE A 7 5.64 36.14 -9.79
CA ILE A 7 5.31 34.74 -10.08
C ILE A 7 4.86 34.15 -8.76
N ASP A 8 3.55 34.06 -8.55
CA ASP A 8 3.02 33.22 -7.47
C ASP A 8 3.51 31.79 -7.70
N PRO A 9 4.17 31.16 -6.70
CA PRO A 9 4.65 29.80 -6.84
C PRO A 9 3.46 28.85 -7.02
N PRO A 10 3.61 27.77 -7.80
CA PRO A 10 2.55 26.77 -7.94
C PRO A 10 2.23 26.17 -6.57
N PRO A 11 1.00 25.66 -6.37
CA PRO A 11 0.61 25.00 -5.13
C PRO A 11 1.56 23.83 -4.83
N ALA A 12 1.76 23.56 -3.54
CA ALA A 12 2.53 22.41 -3.11
C ALA A 12 1.91 21.11 -3.68
N PRO A 13 2.75 20.14 -4.09
CA PRO A 13 2.25 18.85 -4.60
C PRO A 13 1.49 18.11 -3.50
N GLU A 14 0.52 17.30 -3.93
CA GLU A 14 -0.26 16.44 -3.03
C GLU A 14 0.65 15.41 -2.33
N ASP A 15 0.33 15.07 -1.08
CA ASP A 15 1.11 14.10 -0.30
C ASP A 15 0.87 12.67 -0.81
N ALA A 16 1.84 12.16 -1.56
CA ALA A 16 1.81 10.82 -2.15
C ALA A 16 1.85 9.66 -1.14
N ARG A 17 2.00 9.93 0.17
CA ARG A 17 1.91 8.89 1.22
C ARG A 17 0.47 8.55 1.59
N GLN A 18 -0.48 9.39 1.20
CA GLN A 18 -1.90 9.13 1.43
C GLN A 18 -2.42 8.14 0.40
N ALA A 19 -3.17 7.13 0.86
CA ALA A 19 -3.87 6.22 -0.05
C ALA A 19 -4.97 6.98 -0.81
N THR A 20 -5.08 6.71 -2.11
CA THR A 20 -6.20 7.22 -2.91
C THR A 20 -7.51 6.58 -2.46
N GLU A 21 -8.64 7.18 -2.84
CA GLU A 21 -9.96 6.63 -2.51
C GLU A 21 -10.16 5.24 -3.11
N GLU A 22 -9.69 5.02 -4.34
CA GLU A 22 -9.72 3.70 -4.99
C GLU A 22 -8.91 2.66 -4.21
N GLN A 23 -7.69 3.03 -3.79
CA GLN A 23 -6.82 2.15 -2.99
C GLN A 23 -7.44 1.82 -1.63
N ARG A 24 -8.14 2.76 -1.00
CA ARG A 24 -8.84 2.54 0.26
C ARG A 24 -9.99 1.56 0.09
N ARG A 25 -10.83 1.75 -0.94
CA ARG A 25 -11.93 0.82 -1.25
C ARG A 25 -11.42 -0.58 -1.59
N LEU A 26 -10.28 -0.69 -2.24
CA LEU A 26 -9.64 -1.98 -2.52
C LEU A 26 -9.15 -2.63 -1.22
N GLN A 27 -8.51 -1.88 -0.33
CA GLN A 27 -8.07 -2.41 0.97
C GLN A 27 -9.25 -2.92 1.80
N GLU A 28 -10.36 -2.18 1.86
CA GLU A 28 -11.58 -2.60 2.55
C GLU A 28 -12.14 -3.92 1.99
N GLN A 29 -12.09 -4.13 0.66
CA GLN A 29 -12.50 -5.40 0.05
C GLN A 29 -11.57 -6.56 0.41
N LEU A 30 -10.27 -6.30 0.55
CA LEU A 30 -9.27 -7.33 0.82
C LEU A 30 -9.14 -7.69 2.31
N GLU A 31 -9.46 -6.75 3.22
CA GLU A 31 -9.40 -6.94 4.68
C GLU A 31 -10.42 -7.96 5.20
N HIS A 32 -11.50 -8.21 4.45
CA HIS A 32 -12.51 -9.21 4.80
C HIS A 32 -12.23 -10.62 4.25
N GLN A 33 -11.03 -10.87 3.72
CA GLN A 33 -10.63 -12.19 3.20
C GLN A 33 -10.07 -13.14 4.29
N ASP A 34 -10.14 -12.79 5.58
CA ASP A 34 -9.66 -13.65 6.68
C ASP A 34 -10.38 -15.02 6.73
N ASP A 35 -11.59 -15.11 6.15
CA ASP A 35 -12.36 -16.36 6.01
C ASP A 35 -12.24 -16.99 4.61
N ASP A 36 -11.35 -16.50 3.74
CA ASP A 36 -11.17 -17.06 2.40
C ASP A 36 -10.56 -18.47 2.52
N PRO A 37 -11.32 -19.56 2.24
CA PRO A 37 -10.81 -20.92 2.37
C PRO A 37 -9.65 -21.21 1.41
N ASP A 38 -9.52 -20.44 0.33
CA ASP A 38 -8.44 -20.53 -0.66
C ASP A 38 -7.26 -19.59 -0.31
N ALA A 39 -7.26 -18.94 0.85
CA ALA A 39 -6.21 -18.01 1.24
C ALA A 39 -4.82 -18.69 1.26
N PRO A 40 -3.80 -18.01 0.71
CA PRO A 40 -2.45 -18.54 0.68
C PRO A 40 -1.92 -18.71 2.11
N GLY A 41 -1.51 -19.94 2.45
CA GLY A 41 -1.01 -20.27 3.79
C GLY A 41 -1.95 -21.10 4.65
N LEU A 42 -3.26 -21.13 4.37
CA LEU A 42 -4.21 -21.96 5.13
C LEU A 42 -3.97 -23.46 4.97
N HIS A 43 -3.50 -23.88 3.80
CA HIS A 43 -3.20 -25.29 3.51
C HIS A 43 -1.73 -25.65 3.67
N GLN A 44 -0.86 -24.71 4.07
CA GLN A 44 0.56 -25.00 4.21
C GLN A 44 0.82 -25.72 5.53
N SER A 45 1.23 -26.99 5.45
CA SER A 45 1.68 -27.74 6.63
C SER A 45 3.10 -27.30 6.99
N ARG A 46 3.37 -27.17 8.29
CA ARG A 46 4.72 -26.81 8.80
C ARG A 46 5.83 -27.77 8.35
N ARG A 47 5.48 -28.97 7.88
CA ARG A 47 6.40 -29.96 7.33
C ARG A 47 6.86 -29.66 5.89
N ASP A 48 6.10 -28.84 5.16
CA ASP A 48 6.39 -28.47 3.77
C ASP A 48 7.17 -27.15 3.66
N LEU A 49 7.44 -26.49 4.80
CA LEU A 49 8.24 -25.29 4.89
C LEU A 49 9.72 -25.66 5.15
N PRO A 50 10.68 -25.04 4.44
CA PRO A 50 12.09 -25.15 4.77
C PRO A 50 12.35 -24.68 6.21
N ASP A 51 13.12 -25.45 6.98
CA ASP A 51 13.53 -25.03 8.32
C ASP A 51 14.68 -24.02 8.21
N GLU A 52 14.37 -22.74 8.39
CA GLU A 52 15.32 -21.62 8.33
C GLU A 52 16.10 -21.43 9.66
N SER A 53 16.05 -22.39 10.60
CA SER A 53 16.64 -22.27 11.94
C SER A 53 18.18 -22.35 12.00
N THR A 54 18.89 -22.42 10.87
CA THR A 54 20.36 -22.49 10.86
C THR A 54 20.99 -21.09 10.75
N ARG A 55 21.48 -20.58 11.88
CA ARG A 55 22.41 -19.44 11.97
C ARG A 55 23.56 -19.76 12.89
#